data_AF-A0A7W7FZK9-F1
#
_entry.id   AF-A0A7W7FZK9-F1
#
_cell.length_a   1.000
_cell.length_b   1.000
_cell.length_c   1.000
_cell.angle_alpha   90.00
_cell.angle_beta   90.00
_cell.angle_gamma   90.00
#
_symmetry.space_group_name_H-M   'P 1'
#
loop_
_entity.id
_entity.type
_entity.pdbx_description
1 polymer ?
#
loop_
_entity_poly.entity_id
_entity_poly.type
_entity_poly.pdbx_seq_one_letter_code
_entity_poly.pdbx_strand_id
1 'polypeptide(L)' 'MLLADELTVVHHDDTVSRFLDVRYTLGREGLRLITAGGGERLIPRHEVLTTHVQKRAAF' A
#
# COMPACT_ATOMS: atom_id res chain seq x y z
N MET A 1 18.69 11.10 -3.55
CA MET A 1 17.24 11.16 -3.24
C MET A 1 16.76 9.72 -3.11
N LEU A 2 16.27 9.32 -1.93
CA LEU A 2 15.64 8.00 -1.77
C LEU A 2 14.34 8.02 -2.60
N LEU A 3 14.23 7.10 -3.55
CA LEU A 3 13.06 7.05 -4.43
C LEU A 3 11.84 6.52 -3.68
N ALA A 4 10.69 7.07 -4.06
CA ALA A 4 9.39 6.76 -3.49
C ALA A 4 9.01 5.29 -3.73
N ASP A 5 8.72 4.57 -2.66
CA ASP A 5 8.10 3.25 -2.70
C ASP A 5 6.65 3.39 -3.25
N GLU A 6 6.25 2.52 -4.16
CA GLU A 6 4.87 2.45 -4.67
C GLU A 6 4.19 1.15 -4.24
N LEU A 7 2.93 1.26 -3.83
CA LEU A 7 2.05 0.14 -3.53
C LEU A 7 0.77 0.21 -4.37
N THR A 8 0.45 -0.88 -5.04
CA THR A 8 -0.83 -1.11 -5.71
C THR A 8 -1.66 -2.12 -4.93
N VAL A 9 -2.94 -1.78 -4.68
CA VAL A 9 -3.91 -2.63 -4.00
C VAL A 9 -5.11 -2.85 -4.92
N VAL A 10 -5.47 -4.11 -5.14
CA VAL A 10 -6.68 -4.50 -5.87
C VAL A 10 -7.75 -4.84 -4.85
N HIS A 11 -8.92 -4.22 -5.02
CA HIS A 11 -10.04 -4.38 -4.12
C HIS A 11 -11.06 -5.40 -4.64
N HIS A 12 -11.92 -5.89 -3.75
CA HIS A 12 -12.98 -6.86 -4.09
C HIS A 12 -14.05 -6.30 -5.03
N ASP A 13 -14.17 -4.98 -5.13
CA ASP A 13 -15.10 -4.25 -6.01
C ASP A 13 -14.47 -3.94 -7.38
N ASP A 14 -13.41 -4.66 -7.75
CA ASP A 14 -12.57 -4.49 -8.94
C ASP A 14 -11.88 -3.12 -9.05
N THR A 15 -11.87 -2.32 -7.99
CA THR A 15 -11.14 -1.05 -7.98
C THR A 15 -9.65 -1.25 -7.70
N VAL A 16 -8.82 -0.39 -8.28
CA VAL A 16 -7.37 -0.42 -8.08
C VAL A 16 -6.91 0.89 -7.46
N SER A 17 -6.28 0.81 -6.29
CA SER A 17 -5.69 1.96 -5.59
C SER A 17 -4.17 1.95 -5.71
N ARG A 18 -3.58 3.12 -5.96
CA ARG A 18 -2.13 3.35 -5.98
C ARG A 18 -1.71 4.31 -4.87
N PHE A 19 -0.67 3.95 -4.16
CA PHE A 19 -0.10 4.72 -3.05
C PHE A 19 1.39 4.93 -3.25
N LEU A 20 1.87 6.13 -2.97
CA LEU A 20 3.27 6.53 -3.10
C LEU A 20 3.83 6.92 -1.73
N ASP A 21 5.13 6.66 -1.53
CA ASP A 21 5.84 7.00 -0.29
C ASP A 21 5.16 6.40 0.95
N VAL A 22 4.71 5.14 0.83
CA VAL A 22 4.00 4.44 1.90
C VAL A 22 4.83 3.32 2.49
N ARG A 23 4.79 3.23 3.82
CA ARG A 23 5.14 2.02 4.55
C ARG A 23 3.89 1.19 4.75
N TYR A 24 3.94 -0.08 4.40
CA TYR A 24 2.80 -0.98 4.55
C TYR A 24 3.15 -2.22 5.35
N THR A 25 2.14 -2.76 6.03
CA THR A 25 2.22 -4.05 6.74
C THR A 25 0.95 -4.83 6.44
N LEU A 26 1.11 -6.04 5.89
CA LEU A 26 0.01 -6.98 5.71
C LEU A 26 -0.10 -7.87 6.95
N GLY A 27 -1.28 -7.89 7.58
CA GLY A 27 -1.58 -8.71 8.75
C GLY A 27 -2.93 -9.42 8.63
N ARG A 28 -3.33 -10.15 9.68
CA ARG A 28 -4.59 -10.92 9.69
C ARG A 28 -5.85 -10.06 9.56
N GLU A 29 -5.78 -8.81 10.03
CA GLU A 29 -6.89 -7.86 10.00
C GLU A 29 -6.98 -7.11 8.65
N GLY A 30 -5.93 -7.19 7.82
CA GLY A 30 -5.85 -6.50 6.55
C GLY A 30 -4.52 -5.79 6.34
N LEU A 31 -4.55 -4.76 5.51
CA LEU A 31 -3.39 -3.99 5.08
C LEU A 31 -3.35 -2.66 5.83
N ARG A 32 -2.31 -2.48 6.64
CA ARG A 32 -2.03 -1.21 7.32
C ARG A 32 -1.08 -0.37 6.47
N LEU A 33 -1.45 0.89 6.23
CA LEU A 33 -0.70 1.85 5.43
C LEU A 33 -0.32 3.06 6.28
N ILE A 34 0.92 3.49 6.17
CA ILE A 34 1.45 4.70 6.79
C ILE A 34 2.07 5.54 5.66
N THR A 35 1.50 6.71 5.41
CA THR A 35 2.03 7.64 4.40
C THR A 35 3.20 8.46 4.97
N ALA A 36 4.04 9.01 4.10
CA ALA A 36 5.13 9.91 4.51
C ALA A 36 4.64 11.12 5.33
N GLY A 37 3.40 11.58 5.11
CA GLY A 37 2.77 12.65 5.89
C GLY A 37 2.33 12.23 7.30
N GLY A 38 2.59 10.99 7.72
CA GLY A 38 2.16 10.44 9.01
C GLY A 38 0.70 9.98 9.03
N GLY A 39 0.02 10.00 7.89
CA GLY A 39 -1.35 9.50 7.79
C GLY A 39 -1.39 7.98 7.88
N GLU A 40 -2.30 7.45 8.69
CA GLU A 40 -2.52 6.01 8.82
C GLU A 40 -3.86 5.61 8.20
N ARG A 41 -3.87 4.49 7.47
CA ARG A 41 -5.09 3.87 6.94
C ARG A 41 -5.05 2.37 7.12
N LEU A 42 -6.14 1.78 7.59
CA LEU A 42 -6.36 0.34 7.57
C LEU A 42 -7.33 0.00 6.43
N ILE A 43 -6.91 -0.89 5.53
CA ILE A 43 -7.79 -1.51 4.54
C ILE A 43 -8.11 -2.92 5.04
N PRO A 44 -9.38 -3.23 5.38
CA PRO A 44 -9.78 -4.53 5.89
C PRO A 44 -9.42 -5.68 4.95
N ARG A 45 -9.13 -6.86 5.50
CA ARG A 45 -8.75 -8.05 4.70
C ARG A 45 -9.77 -8.45 3.64
N HIS A 46 -11.06 -8.19 3.87
CA HIS A 46 -12.13 -8.56 2.95
C HIS A 46 -12.25 -7.59 1.76
N GLU A 47 -11.60 -6.43 1.86
CA GLU A 47 -11.50 -5.48 0.77
C GLU A 47 -10.27 -5.74 -0.09
N VAL A 48 -9.22 -6.42 0.42
CA VAL A 48 -7.96 -6.63 -0.31
C VAL A 48 -7.94 -7.99 -1.00
N LEU A 49 -7.88 -8.00 -2.34
CA LEU A 49 -7.66 -9.21 -3.12
C LEU A 49 -6.18 -9.47 -3.37
N THR A 50 -5.41 -8.44 -3.68
CA THR A 50 -3.99 -8.58 -4.05
C THR A 50 -3.22 -7.29 -3.76
N THR A 51 -1.93 -7.44 -3.43
CA THR A 51 -1.02 -6.32 -3.18
C THR A 51 0.27 -6.47 -3.99
N HIS A 52 0.70 -5.40 -4.68
CA HIS A 52 1.95 -5.36 -5.43
C HIS A 52 2.80 -4.16 -5.00
N VAL A 53 4.09 -4.40 -4.82
CA VAL A 53 5.03 -3.41 -4.27
C VAL A 53 6.18 -3.22 -5.23
N GLN A 54 6.47 -1.97 -5.53
CA GLN A 54 7.60 -1.60 -6.36
C GLN A 54 8.51 -0.65 -5.57
N LYS A 55 9.73 -1.09 -5.30
CA LYS A 55 10.79 -0.22 -4.79
C LYS A 55 11.51 0.38 -5.98
N ARG A 56 11.48 1.71 -6.13
CA ARG A 56 12.34 2.36 -7.12
C ARG A 56 13.77 2.38 -6.58
N ALA A 57 14.71 1.75 -7.29
CA ALA A 57 16.11 1.66 -6.89
C ALA A 57 16.77 3.04 -6.99
N ALA A 58 17.36 3.53 -5.89
CA ALA A 58 18.11 4.78 -5.86
C ALA A 58 19.29 4.71 -6.85
N PHE A 59 19.24 5.54 -7.89
CA PHE A 59 20.36 5.80 -8.79
C PHE A 59 21.24 6.91 -8.21
#